data_AF-A0A445B1S9-F1
#
_entry.id   AF-A0A445B1S9-F1
#
_cell.length_a   1.000
_cell.length_b   1.000
_cell.length_c   1.000
_cell.angle_alpha   90.00
_cell.angle_beta   90.00
_cell.angle_gamma   90.00
#
_symmetry.space_group_name_H-M   'P 1'
#
loop_
_entity.id
_entity.type
_entity.pdbx_description
1 polymer ?
#
loop_
_entity_poly.entity_id
_entity_poly.type
_entity_poly.pdbx_seq_one_letter_code
_entity_poly.pdbx_strand_id
1 'polypeptide(L)'
;MYTMPVAFRLQPLIRTRYAVKPQTGVISPLGTVTVEIFYYLPPGSNLPHSFPHTDDSFLLHSVVVPGATIKEPSSMYDAVPTDWFTTKKKQVFVDSGIKIMFVGSQILAQLVSDGSMDEIREVLEKSDPSWKPVDSVDSQGQSLLHLTISQRRADLVQLLLEFEPDIEASSRSGSTPLEAASSSGEALIVELLLAHRANPERSESSVFGPIHYAARAGHVEVLRLLLLKGAKVDALTRDGNTALHLAVEERRRDCARLLLANGARTDVRNTREGDTPLHMAASTGDDHMVKLLLQKGANKDVRNLQGKTAYDMAAENGHARLFDALRLGDNLCVAARKGEVRTIQKLLESGASINGRDQHGWTALHRASFKGRMDAVRVLVEKGIDVDAKDEDGYTALHCAAESGHADVTEFLVKKGADVEGRTSKGVTALQIAESLHYVGITRILVNGGATRDNNLNQIAAPAVIPFGKNMEDGSLMMKKKKISRSRVVRGNNNNFDRSSTPLAVL
;
A
#
# COMPACT_ATOMS: atom_id res chain seq x y z
N MET A 1 -31.05 -31.25 -60.51
CA MET A 1 -31.93 -30.08 -60.29
C MET A 1 -31.06 -28.84 -60.45
N TYR A 2 -31.29 -28.04 -61.50
CA TYR A 2 -30.62 -26.74 -61.61
C TYR A 2 -31.24 -25.83 -60.57
N THR A 3 -30.51 -25.56 -59.48
CA THR A 3 -30.89 -24.53 -58.52
C THR A 3 -30.78 -23.19 -59.26
N MET A 4 -31.87 -22.42 -59.32
CA MET A 4 -31.98 -21.21 -60.15
C MET A 4 -31.73 -19.95 -59.30
N PRO A 5 -31.14 -18.87 -59.85
CA PRO A 5 -30.94 -17.64 -59.09
C PRO A 5 -32.28 -16.98 -58.73
N VAL A 6 -32.29 -16.31 -57.58
CA VAL A 6 -33.49 -15.73 -56.96
C VAL A 6 -33.28 -14.23 -56.77
N ALA A 7 -34.19 -13.43 -57.32
CA ALA A 7 -34.26 -12.02 -56.98
C ALA A 7 -35.01 -11.85 -55.66
N PHE A 8 -34.50 -11.03 -54.76
CA PHE A 8 -35.15 -10.70 -53.49
C PHE A 8 -35.42 -9.20 -53.37
N ARG A 9 -36.46 -8.88 -52.60
CA ARG A 9 -36.78 -7.53 -52.14
C ARG A 9 -37.17 -7.61 -50.67
N LEU A 10 -36.42 -6.90 -49.83
CA LEU A 10 -36.61 -6.86 -48.40
C LEU A 10 -37.14 -5.47 -48.01
N GLN A 11 -38.38 -5.43 -47.51
CA GLN A 11 -39.06 -4.18 -47.18
C GLN A 11 -39.22 -4.03 -45.66
N PRO A 12 -38.70 -2.94 -45.06
CA PRO A 12 -38.95 -2.62 -43.65
C PRO A 12 -40.42 -2.22 -43.45
N LEU A 13 -41.06 -2.75 -42.41
CA LEU A 13 -42.45 -2.42 -42.05
C LEU A 13 -42.55 -1.01 -41.44
N ILE A 14 -41.56 -0.59 -40.65
CA ILE A 14 -41.52 0.73 -40.01
C ILE A 14 -40.31 1.51 -40.53
N ARG A 15 -40.50 2.18 -41.67
CA ARG A 15 -39.46 2.96 -42.38
C ARG A 15 -38.87 4.12 -41.57
N THR A 16 -39.54 4.54 -40.49
CA THR A 16 -39.09 5.63 -39.62
C THR A 16 -38.07 5.18 -38.58
N ARG A 17 -37.95 3.88 -38.28
CA ARG A 17 -37.05 3.36 -37.24
C ARG A 17 -35.74 2.77 -37.77
N TYR A 18 -35.76 2.21 -38.99
CA TYR A 18 -34.58 1.56 -39.56
C TYR A 18 -34.58 1.58 -41.09
N ALA A 19 -33.39 1.55 -41.68
CA ALA A 19 -33.14 1.39 -43.11
C ALA A 19 -32.38 0.10 -43.38
N VAL A 20 -32.63 -0.53 -44.53
CA VAL A 20 -31.98 -1.78 -44.92
C VAL A 20 -31.15 -1.56 -46.19
N LYS A 21 -29.95 -2.14 -46.24
CA LYS A 21 -29.12 -2.21 -47.45
C LYS A 21 -28.46 -3.60 -47.56
N PRO A 22 -28.47 -4.26 -48.72
CA PRO A 22 -29.22 -3.93 -49.93
C PRO A 22 -30.73 -4.22 -49.75
N GLN A 23 -31.61 -3.36 -50.30
CA GLN A 23 -33.07 -3.60 -50.28
C GLN A 23 -33.51 -4.62 -51.32
N THR A 24 -32.75 -4.75 -52.41
CA THR A 24 -33.01 -5.67 -53.51
C THR A 24 -31.70 -6.24 -54.03
N GLY A 25 -31.74 -7.43 -54.62
CA GLY A 25 -30.60 -8.01 -55.31
C GLY A 25 -30.92 -9.37 -55.91
N VAL A 26 -29.94 -9.96 -56.60
CA VAL A 26 -30.05 -11.32 -57.16
C VAL A 26 -29.05 -12.23 -56.47
N ILE A 27 -29.56 -13.31 -55.86
CA ILE A 27 -28.77 -14.30 -55.14
C ILE A 27 -28.54 -15.50 -56.04
N SER A 28 -27.28 -15.93 -56.12
CA SER A 28 -26.94 -17.22 -56.73
C SER A 28 -27.52 -18.37 -55.92
N PRO A 29 -27.70 -19.54 -56.53
CA PRO A 29 -28.19 -20.69 -55.78
C PRO A 29 -27.18 -21.12 -54.70
N LEU A 30 -27.68 -21.37 -53.48
CA LEU A 30 -26.86 -21.58 -52.26
C LEU A 30 -25.98 -20.38 -51.86
N GLY A 31 -26.19 -19.21 -52.49
CA GLY A 31 -25.52 -17.98 -52.10
C GLY A 31 -26.09 -17.40 -50.81
N THR A 32 -25.24 -16.81 -50.00
CA THR A 32 -25.61 -16.04 -48.82
C THR A 32 -25.58 -14.54 -49.14
N VAL A 33 -26.55 -13.79 -48.63
CA VAL A 33 -26.56 -12.32 -48.70
C VAL A 33 -26.44 -11.76 -47.30
N THR A 34 -25.47 -10.87 -47.11
CA THR A 34 -25.35 -10.06 -45.91
C THR A 34 -26.21 -8.82 -46.07
N VAL A 35 -27.10 -8.59 -45.09
CA VAL A 35 -28.01 -7.45 -45.07
C VAL A 35 -27.64 -6.57 -43.88
N GLU A 36 -27.29 -5.32 -44.16
CA GLU A 36 -27.03 -4.29 -43.14
C GLU A 36 -28.32 -3.55 -42.81
N ILE A 37 -28.65 -3.49 -41.52
CA ILE A 37 -29.84 -2.79 -41.01
C ILE A 37 -29.37 -1.64 -40.12
N PHE A 38 -29.60 -0.42 -40.59
CA PHE A 38 -29.26 0.81 -39.89
C PHE A 38 -30.44 1.27 -39.05
N TYR A 39 -30.32 1.19 -37.73
CA TYR A 39 -31.33 1.72 -36.81
C TYR A 39 -31.08 3.20 -36.51
N TYR A 40 -32.12 4.01 -36.65
CA TYR A 40 -32.08 5.44 -36.34
C TYR A 40 -32.53 5.66 -34.89
N LEU A 41 -31.57 5.63 -33.96
CA LEU A 41 -31.83 5.94 -32.55
C LEU A 41 -31.68 7.46 -32.30
N PRO A 42 -32.68 8.14 -31.72
CA PRO A 42 -32.53 9.53 -31.28
C PRO A 42 -31.34 9.68 -30.32
N PRO A 43 -30.56 10.78 -30.40
CA PRO A 43 -29.45 11.00 -29.49
C PRO A 43 -29.95 11.04 -28.04
N GLY A 44 -29.40 10.16 -27.19
CA GLY A 44 -29.79 10.01 -25.77
C GLY A 44 -30.90 8.99 -25.49
N SER A 45 -31.40 8.26 -26.49
CA SER A 45 -32.31 7.14 -26.27
C SER A 45 -31.58 5.84 -25.90
N ASN A 46 -32.15 5.08 -24.97
CA ASN A 46 -31.66 3.74 -24.60
C ASN A 46 -31.94 2.74 -25.73
N LEU A 47 -31.21 1.61 -25.71
CA LEU A 47 -31.48 0.48 -26.59
C LEU A 47 -32.97 0.06 -26.51
N PRO A 48 -33.56 -0.48 -27.60
CA PRO A 48 -34.96 -0.86 -27.63
C PRO A 48 -35.31 -1.92 -26.57
N HIS A 49 -36.56 -1.91 -26.09
CA HIS A 49 -37.01 -2.75 -24.98
C HIS A 49 -36.89 -4.27 -25.19
N SER A 50 -36.82 -4.77 -26.44
CA SER A 50 -36.69 -6.21 -26.74
C SER A 50 -35.25 -6.70 -26.98
N PHE A 51 -34.25 -5.84 -26.77
CA PHE A 51 -32.83 -6.14 -26.95
C PHE A 51 -32.35 -7.40 -26.20
N PRO A 52 -31.52 -8.29 -26.80
CA PRO A 52 -30.80 -8.17 -28.08
C PRO A 52 -31.60 -8.54 -29.33
N HIS A 53 -32.77 -9.16 -29.19
CA HIS A 53 -33.62 -9.52 -30.33
C HIS A 53 -34.56 -8.37 -30.71
N THR A 54 -34.97 -8.31 -31.97
CA THR A 54 -35.96 -7.32 -32.42
C THR A 54 -37.32 -7.98 -32.58
N ASP A 55 -38.38 -7.34 -32.09
CA ASP A 55 -39.75 -7.67 -32.52
C ASP A 55 -40.09 -7.10 -33.90
N ASP A 56 -39.18 -6.30 -34.48
CA ASP A 56 -39.36 -5.74 -35.81
C ASP A 56 -39.32 -6.85 -36.86
N SER A 57 -40.31 -6.83 -37.75
CA SER A 57 -40.49 -7.81 -38.82
C SER A 57 -40.26 -7.17 -40.19
N PHE A 58 -39.78 -8.00 -41.12
CA PHE A 58 -39.40 -7.59 -42.47
C PHE A 58 -40.15 -8.45 -43.48
N LEU A 59 -40.68 -7.81 -44.52
CA LEU A 59 -41.33 -8.53 -45.62
C LEU A 59 -40.30 -8.88 -46.69
N LEU A 60 -40.01 -10.17 -46.81
CA LEU A 60 -39.15 -10.72 -47.86
C LEU A 60 -40.01 -11.20 -49.04
N HIS A 61 -39.92 -10.50 -50.16
CA HIS A 61 -40.45 -10.96 -51.43
C HIS A 61 -39.32 -11.60 -52.24
N SER A 62 -39.55 -12.80 -52.78
CA SER A 62 -38.57 -13.47 -53.63
C SER A 62 -39.19 -14.08 -54.87
N VAL A 63 -38.47 -14.01 -56.00
CA VAL A 63 -38.92 -14.49 -57.32
C VAL A 63 -37.77 -15.17 -58.04
N VAL A 64 -38.05 -16.32 -58.67
CA VAL A 64 -37.06 -17.02 -59.49
C VAL A 64 -36.81 -16.25 -60.78
N VAL A 65 -35.52 -16.03 -61.13
CA VAL A 65 -35.13 -15.30 -62.35
C VAL A 65 -34.27 -16.18 -63.27
N PRO A 66 -34.90 -16.97 -64.17
CA PRO A 66 -34.18 -17.79 -65.13
C PRO A 66 -33.30 -16.92 -66.06
N GLY A 67 -32.00 -17.20 -66.12
CA GLY A 67 -31.09 -16.56 -67.09
C GLY A 67 -30.35 -15.30 -66.61
N ALA A 68 -30.49 -14.88 -65.36
CA ALA A 68 -29.64 -13.84 -64.78
C ALA A 68 -28.20 -14.38 -64.62
N THR A 69 -27.29 -14.00 -65.51
CA THR A 69 -25.85 -14.28 -65.37
C THR A 69 -25.23 -13.22 -64.46
N ILE A 70 -24.86 -13.60 -63.24
CA ILE A 70 -24.12 -12.73 -62.32
C ILE A 70 -22.71 -12.58 -62.89
N LYS A 71 -22.42 -11.46 -63.56
CA LYS A 71 -21.13 -11.25 -64.23
C LYS A 71 -20.06 -10.71 -63.29
N GLU A 72 -20.45 -10.04 -62.19
CA GLU A 72 -19.54 -9.56 -61.13
C GLU A 72 -20.26 -9.47 -59.77
N PRO A 73 -19.57 -9.67 -58.61
CA PRO A 73 -20.19 -9.55 -57.28
C PRO A 73 -20.73 -8.13 -56.98
N SER A 74 -20.18 -7.09 -57.61
CA SER A 74 -20.67 -5.70 -57.57
C SER A 74 -22.06 -5.54 -58.21
N SER A 75 -22.34 -6.30 -59.28
CA SER A 75 -23.62 -6.27 -60.01
C SER A 75 -24.76 -7.02 -59.31
N MET A 76 -24.49 -7.70 -58.19
CA MET A 76 -25.50 -8.46 -57.43
C MET A 76 -26.55 -7.58 -56.76
N TYR A 77 -26.21 -6.30 -56.53
CA TYR A 77 -27.01 -5.36 -55.73
C TYR A 77 -27.57 -4.18 -56.54
N ASP A 78 -27.47 -4.23 -57.87
CA ASP A 78 -28.17 -3.27 -58.73
C ASP A 78 -29.68 -3.33 -58.48
N ALA A 79 -30.33 -2.16 -58.50
CA ALA A 79 -31.75 -2.02 -58.21
C ALA A 79 -32.60 -2.94 -59.11
N VAL A 80 -33.15 -4.00 -58.51
CA VAL A 80 -34.01 -4.95 -59.22
C VAL A 80 -35.35 -4.27 -59.53
N PRO A 81 -35.86 -4.34 -60.77
CA PRO A 81 -37.13 -3.69 -61.13
C PRO A 81 -38.29 -4.14 -60.23
N THR A 82 -39.06 -3.19 -59.71
CA THR A 82 -40.19 -3.44 -58.79
C THR A 82 -41.25 -4.37 -59.39
N ASP A 83 -41.42 -4.32 -60.71
CA ASP A 83 -42.42 -5.08 -61.45
C ASP A 83 -42.16 -6.59 -61.39
N TRP A 84 -40.92 -7.00 -61.10
CA TRP A 84 -40.58 -8.41 -60.94
C TRP A 84 -41.28 -9.06 -59.75
N PHE A 85 -41.69 -8.27 -58.75
CA PHE A 85 -42.33 -8.76 -57.53
C PHE A 85 -43.87 -8.69 -57.57
N THR A 86 -44.49 -8.42 -58.74
CA THR A 86 -45.95 -8.38 -58.92
C THR A 86 -46.55 -9.78 -59.15
N THR A 87 -47.88 -9.91 -58.96
CA THR A 87 -48.69 -11.14 -58.76
C THR A 87 -48.70 -12.21 -59.88
N LYS A 88 -47.70 -12.25 -60.77
CA LYS A 88 -47.66 -13.19 -61.92
C LYS A 88 -46.34 -13.93 -62.15
N LYS A 89 -45.29 -13.70 -61.35
CA LYS A 89 -44.04 -14.50 -61.42
C LYS A 89 -44.02 -15.54 -60.29
N LYS A 90 -43.35 -16.68 -60.51
CA LYS A 90 -43.25 -17.79 -59.54
C LYS A 90 -42.51 -17.33 -58.27
N GLN A 91 -43.26 -16.72 -57.35
CA GLN A 91 -42.78 -16.27 -56.05
C GLN A 91 -42.48 -17.48 -55.17
N VAL A 92 -41.38 -17.42 -54.42
CA VAL A 92 -40.93 -18.54 -53.58
C VAL A 92 -41.27 -18.28 -52.11
N PHE A 93 -41.09 -17.04 -51.65
CA PHE A 93 -41.42 -16.58 -50.30
C PHE A 93 -42.05 -15.19 -50.34
N VAL A 94 -43.04 -14.96 -49.47
CA VAL A 94 -43.79 -13.70 -49.36
C VAL A 94 -43.82 -13.17 -47.92
N ASP A 95 -43.74 -14.04 -46.91
CA ASP A 95 -43.85 -13.65 -45.51
C ASP A 95 -43.05 -14.59 -44.60
N SER A 96 -41.74 -14.33 -44.50
CA SER A 96 -40.88 -14.99 -43.52
C SER A 96 -40.58 -13.99 -42.41
N GLY A 97 -41.03 -14.25 -41.18
CA GLY A 97 -40.63 -13.49 -40.01
C GLY A 97 -39.13 -13.65 -39.74
N ILE A 98 -38.31 -12.76 -40.33
CA ILE A 98 -36.87 -12.72 -40.07
C ILE A 98 -36.67 -12.15 -38.66
N LYS A 99 -36.17 -12.97 -37.74
CA LYS A 99 -35.70 -12.49 -36.44
C LYS A 99 -34.34 -11.86 -36.61
N ILE A 100 -34.21 -10.59 -36.22
CA ILE A 100 -32.94 -9.87 -36.24
C ILE A 100 -32.40 -9.77 -34.82
N MET A 101 -31.09 -9.85 -34.73
CA MET A 101 -30.33 -9.65 -33.52
C MET A 101 -29.49 -8.39 -33.71
N PHE A 102 -29.55 -7.52 -32.71
CA PHE A 102 -28.65 -6.38 -32.63
C PHE A 102 -27.24 -6.88 -32.34
N VAL A 103 -26.28 -6.45 -33.16
CA VAL A 103 -24.85 -6.71 -32.97
C VAL A 103 -24.12 -5.37 -32.97
N GLY A 104 -23.15 -5.21 -32.05
CA GLY A 104 -22.32 -4.02 -31.99
C GLY A 104 -21.69 -3.82 -30.61
N SER A 105 -20.76 -2.87 -30.52
CA SER A 105 -20.00 -2.63 -29.30
C SER A 105 -20.85 -2.14 -28.13
N GLN A 106 -21.74 -1.16 -28.36
CA GLN A 106 -22.64 -0.62 -27.34
C GLN A 106 -23.67 -1.65 -26.86
N ILE A 107 -24.05 -2.55 -27.76
CA ILE A 107 -24.96 -3.67 -27.55
C ILE A 107 -24.30 -4.68 -26.62
N LEU A 108 -23.11 -5.17 -26.98
CA LEU A 108 -22.34 -6.10 -26.16
C LEU A 108 -22.00 -5.50 -24.79
N ALA A 109 -21.63 -4.22 -24.73
CA ALA A 109 -21.37 -3.54 -23.47
C ALA A 109 -22.60 -3.49 -22.55
N GLN A 110 -23.79 -3.27 -23.10
CA GLN A 110 -25.03 -3.31 -22.33
C GLN A 110 -25.37 -4.73 -21.87
N LEU A 111 -25.26 -5.75 -22.74
CA LEU A 111 -25.51 -7.14 -22.35
C LEU A 111 -24.57 -7.60 -21.25
N VAL A 112 -23.29 -7.21 -21.33
CA VAL A 112 -22.31 -7.45 -20.27
C VAL A 112 -22.69 -6.72 -18.99
N SER A 113 -23.28 -5.52 -19.08
CA SER A 113 -23.78 -4.78 -17.92
C SER A 113 -25.00 -5.42 -17.28
N ASP A 114 -25.91 -5.96 -18.09
CA ASP A 114 -27.13 -6.64 -17.63
C ASP A 114 -26.83 -8.07 -17.13
N GLY A 115 -25.79 -8.68 -17.69
CA GLY A 115 -25.21 -9.93 -17.20
C GLY A 115 -25.75 -11.22 -17.80
N SER A 116 -26.52 -11.16 -18.88
CA SER A 116 -27.12 -12.32 -19.56
C SER A 116 -26.06 -13.14 -20.32
N MET A 117 -25.61 -14.26 -19.76
CA MET A 117 -24.55 -15.08 -20.38
C MET A 117 -24.95 -15.67 -21.74
N ASP A 118 -26.19 -16.17 -21.85
CA ASP A 118 -26.68 -16.83 -23.06
C ASP A 118 -26.78 -15.83 -24.22
N GLU A 119 -27.28 -14.63 -23.94
CA GLU A 119 -27.41 -13.54 -24.91
C GLU A 119 -26.04 -13.01 -25.36
N ILE A 120 -25.08 -12.87 -24.44
CA ILE A 120 -23.71 -12.48 -24.77
C ILE A 120 -23.07 -13.54 -25.68
N ARG A 121 -23.18 -14.82 -25.33
CA ARG A 121 -22.65 -15.92 -26.14
C ARG A 121 -23.27 -15.94 -27.52
N GLU A 122 -24.60 -15.82 -27.62
CA GLU A 122 -25.32 -15.83 -28.89
C GLU A 122 -24.88 -14.67 -29.80
N VAL A 123 -24.71 -13.46 -29.25
CA VAL A 123 -24.23 -12.30 -30.01
C VAL A 123 -22.78 -12.51 -30.45
N LEU A 124 -21.89 -13.02 -29.59
CA LEU A 124 -20.49 -13.26 -29.96
C LEU A 124 -20.34 -14.34 -31.05
N GLU A 125 -21.12 -15.42 -30.98
CA GLU A 125 -21.09 -16.51 -31.97
C GLU A 125 -21.65 -16.10 -33.33
N LYS A 126 -22.68 -15.23 -33.35
CA LYS A 126 -23.32 -14.77 -34.59
C LYS A 126 -22.67 -13.54 -35.22
N SER A 127 -21.80 -12.85 -34.48
CA SER A 127 -21.09 -11.68 -34.96
C SER A 127 -20.05 -12.05 -36.03
N ASP A 128 -19.81 -11.14 -36.98
CA ASP A 128 -18.72 -11.30 -37.94
C ASP A 128 -17.35 -11.30 -37.22
N PRO A 129 -16.52 -12.35 -37.37
CA PRO A 129 -15.20 -12.40 -36.75
C PRO A 129 -14.25 -11.28 -37.20
N SER A 130 -14.49 -10.66 -38.36
CA SER A 130 -13.57 -9.69 -38.98
C SER A 130 -13.30 -8.43 -38.14
N TRP A 131 -14.26 -8.02 -37.31
CA TRP A 131 -14.17 -6.82 -36.47
C TRP A 131 -13.90 -7.11 -34.98
N LYS A 132 -13.68 -8.38 -34.61
CA LYS A 132 -13.37 -8.84 -33.24
C LYS A 132 -14.37 -8.34 -32.18
N PRO A 133 -15.58 -8.93 -32.12
CA PRO A 133 -16.65 -8.45 -31.25
C PRO A 133 -16.28 -8.41 -29.76
N VAL A 134 -15.46 -9.35 -29.30
CA VAL A 134 -15.05 -9.48 -27.91
C VAL A 134 -14.19 -8.29 -27.41
N ASP A 135 -13.48 -7.61 -28.33
CA ASP A 135 -12.62 -6.45 -28.04
C ASP A 135 -13.40 -5.12 -28.05
N SER A 136 -14.73 -5.21 -28.12
CA SER A 136 -15.62 -4.05 -28.10
C SER A 136 -15.41 -3.20 -26.85
N VAL A 137 -15.60 -1.90 -27.03
CA VAL A 137 -15.62 -0.92 -25.95
C VAL A 137 -17.01 -0.31 -25.80
N ASP A 138 -17.35 0.08 -24.58
CA ASP A 138 -18.56 0.86 -24.31
C ASP A 138 -18.44 2.32 -24.81
N SER A 139 -19.51 3.10 -24.64
CA SER A 139 -19.53 4.55 -24.91
C SER A 139 -18.43 5.35 -24.19
N GLN A 140 -17.84 4.77 -23.15
CA GLN A 140 -16.84 5.37 -22.28
C GLN A 140 -15.40 4.93 -22.65
N GLY A 141 -15.24 4.04 -23.64
CA GLY A 141 -13.96 3.51 -24.08
C GLY A 141 -13.42 2.36 -23.21
N GLN A 142 -14.25 1.74 -22.37
CA GLN A 142 -13.90 0.62 -21.52
C GLN A 142 -14.20 -0.70 -22.25
N SER A 143 -13.21 -1.58 -22.38
CA SER A 143 -13.38 -2.91 -22.99
C SER A 143 -14.39 -3.77 -22.21
N LEU A 144 -15.04 -4.71 -22.89
CA LEU A 144 -15.92 -5.72 -22.25
C LEU A 144 -15.23 -6.44 -21.08
N LEU A 145 -13.96 -6.81 -21.23
CA LEU A 145 -13.20 -7.50 -20.20
C LEU A 145 -13.09 -6.66 -18.92
N HIS A 146 -12.73 -5.37 -19.03
CA HIS A 146 -12.75 -4.45 -17.89
C HIS A 146 -14.14 -4.29 -17.24
N LEU A 147 -15.22 -4.28 -18.01
CA LEU A 147 -16.58 -4.19 -17.45
C LEU A 147 -16.90 -5.42 -16.59
N THR A 148 -16.62 -6.63 -17.08
CA THR A 148 -16.85 -7.87 -16.31
C THR A 148 -16.03 -7.94 -15.03
N ILE A 149 -14.78 -7.47 -15.07
CA ILE A 149 -13.90 -7.39 -13.90
C ILE A 149 -14.44 -6.39 -12.87
N SER A 150 -14.95 -5.23 -13.33
CA SER A 150 -15.55 -4.24 -12.44
C SER A 150 -16.80 -4.75 -11.71
N GLN A 151 -17.54 -5.66 -12.36
CA GLN A 151 -18.69 -6.36 -11.78
C GLN A 151 -18.32 -7.56 -10.90
N ARG A 152 -17.02 -7.94 -10.84
CA ARG A 152 -16.51 -9.11 -10.09
C ARG A 152 -17.11 -10.43 -10.56
N ARG A 153 -17.42 -10.53 -11.86
CA ARG A 153 -18.08 -11.69 -12.47
C ARG A 153 -17.08 -12.58 -13.21
N ALA A 154 -16.51 -13.55 -12.49
CA ALA A 154 -15.54 -14.49 -13.05
C ALA A 154 -16.14 -15.40 -14.14
N ASP A 155 -17.43 -15.67 -14.08
CA ASP A 155 -18.20 -16.42 -15.07
C ASP A 155 -18.26 -15.70 -16.43
N LEU A 156 -18.48 -14.37 -16.43
CA LEU A 156 -18.41 -13.58 -17.66
C LEU A 156 -16.99 -13.42 -18.17
N VAL A 157 -16.01 -13.25 -17.27
CA VAL A 157 -14.59 -13.21 -17.67
C VAL A 157 -14.22 -14.51 -18.39
N GLN A 158 -14.62 -15.67 -17.84
CA GLN A 158 -14.38 -16.96 -18.47
C GLN A 158 -15.07 -17.06 -19.83
N LEU A 159 -16.34 -16.65 -19.94
CA LEU A 159 -17.06 -16.62 -21.22
C LEU A 159 -16.32 -15.77 -22.26
N LEU A 160 -15.88 -14.56 -21.90
CA LEU A 160 -15.16 -13.69 -22.83
C LEU A 160 -13.82 -14.29 -23.23
N LEU A 161 -13.09 -14.91 -22.30
CA LEU A 161 -11.80 -15.57 -22.57
C LEU A 161 -11.90 -16.75 -23.55
N GLU A 162 -13.07 -17.40 -23.68
CA GLU A 162 -13.31 -18.43 -24.72
C GLU A 162 -13.20 -17.87 -26.14
N PHE A 163 -13.44 -16.56 -26.34
CA PHE A 163 -13.40 -15.89 -27.64
C PHE A 163 -12.08 -15.15 -27.93
N GLU A 164 -11.01 -15.46 -27.18
CA GLU A 164 -9.66 -14.90 -27.35
C GLU A 164 -9.61 -13.35 -27.41
N PRO A 165 -10.03 -12.66 -26.34
CA PRO A 165 -9.99 -11.20 -26.28
C PRO A 165 -8.56 -10.68 -26.18
N ASP A 166 -8.38 -9.39 -26.45
CA ASP A 166 -7.16 -8.68 -26.12
C ASP A 166 -6.99 -8.59 -24.59
N ILE A 167 -6.16 -9.49 -24.06
CA ILE A 167 -5.86 -9.63 -22.64
C ILE A 167 -5.08 -8.42 -22.10
N GLU A 168 -4.43 -7.66 -22.98
CA GLU A 168 -3.64 -6.47 -22.62
C GLU A 168 -4.37 -5.17 -22.97
N ALA A 169 -5.67 -5.24 -23.27
CA ALA A 169 -6.49 -4.08 -23.57
C ALA A 169 -6.31 -3.00 -22.50
N SER A 170 -6.22 -1.74 -22.91
CA SER A 170 -6.07 -0.63 -21.96
C SER A 170 -7.43 -0.08 -21.54
N SER A 171 -7.64 0.07 -20.25
CA SER A 171 -8.79 0.81 -19.73
C SER A 171 -8.66 2.31 -20.01
N ARG A 172 -9.70 3.07 -19.69
CA ARG A 172 -9.67 4.54 -19.68
C ARG A 172 -8.51 5.12 -18.87
N SER A 173 -8.15 4.50 -17.75
CA SER A 173 -7.03 4.93 -16.90
C SER A 173 -5.69 4.37 -17.36
N GLY A 174 -5.64 3.68 -18.50
CA GLY A 174 -4.44 3.03 -19.01
C GLY A 174 -4.03 1.78 -18.23
N SER A 175 -4.95 1.20 -17.45
CA SER A 175 -4.69 -0.05 -16.71
C SER A 175 -4.99 -1.26 -17.57
N THR A 176 -4.26 -2.35 -17.36
CA THR A 176 -4.59 -3.65 -17.99
C THR A 176 -5.72 -4.36 -17.24
N PRO A 177 -6.37 -5.38 -17.83
CA PRO A 177 -7.38 -6.19 -17.14
C PRO A 177 -6.80 -6.86 -15.90
N LEU A 178 -5.54 -7.31 -15.96
CA LEU A 178 -4.86 -7.92 -14.81
C LEU A 178 -4.61 -6.90 -13.69
N GLU A 179 -4.24 -5.67 -14.02
CA GLU A 179 -4.11 -4.58 -13.03
C GLU A 179 -5.46 -4.24 -12.39
N ALA A 180 -6.54 -4.18 -13.18
CA ALA A 180 -7.90 -3.94 -12.68
C ALA A 180 -8.38 -5.06 -11.75
N ALA A 181 -8.15 -6.33 -12.12
CA ALA A 181 -8.47 -7.50 -11.29
C ALA A 181 -7.63 -7.54 -9.99
N SER A 182 -6.36 -7.13 -10.07
CA SER A 182 -5.48 -7.05 -8.91
C SER A 182 -5.90 -5.95 -7.94
N SER A 183 -6.48 -4.86 -8.44
CA SER A 183 -7.04 -3.78 -7.62
C SER A 183 -8.35 -4.20 -6.93
N SER A 184 -9.22 -4.93 -7.64
CA SER A 184 -10.50 -5.40 -7.08
C SER A 184 -10.34 -6.53 -6.04
N GLY A 185 -9.24 -7.29 -6.12
CA GLY A 185 -8.92 -8.37 -5.19
C GLY A 185 -9.48 -9.74 -5.59
N GLU A 186 -9.94 -9.88 -6.83
CA GLU A 186 -10.61 -11.09 -7.31
C GLU A 186 -9.59 -12.15 -7.75
N ALA A 187 -9.17 -13.02 -6.82
CA ALA A 187 -8.14 -14.03 -7.05
C ALA A 187 -8.44 -14.99 -8.21
N LEU A 188 -9.70 -15.41 -8.37
CA LEU A 188 -10.12 -16.29 -9.48
C LEU A 188 -9.97 -15.61 -10.84
N ILE A 189 -10.33 -14.33 -10.95
CA ILE A 189 -10.18 -13.56 -12.19
C ILE A 189 -8.70 -13.40 -12.53
N VAL A 190 -7.87 -13.10 -11.53
CA VAL A 190 -6.41 -13.01 -11.69
C VAL A 190 -5.83 -14.35 -12.16
N GLU A 191 -6.27 -15.46 -11.59
CA GLU A 191 -5.83 -16.80 -12.01
C GLU A 191 -6.22 -17.11 -13.46
N LEU A 192 -7.47 -16.81 -13.85
CA LEU A 192 -7.95 -16.97 -15.23
C LEU A 192 -7.12 -16.15 -16.22
N LEU A 193 -6.89 -14.86 -15.93
CA LEU A 193 -6.09 -13.99 -16.80
C LEU A 193 -4.65 -14.48 -16.93
N LEU A 194 -4.01 -14.90 -15.83
CA LEU A 194 -2.65 -15.44 -15.85
C LEU A 194 -2.58 -16.80 -16.58
N ALA A 195 -3.63 -17.62 -16.52
CA ALA A 195 -3.71 -18.86 -17.28
C ALA A 195 -3.74 -18.61 -18.80
N HIS A 196 -4.35 -17.50 -19.23
CA HIS A 196 -4.37 -17.05 -20.61
C HIS A 196 -3.16 -16.19 -21.02
N ARG A 197 -2.06 -16.23 -20.24
CA ARG A 197 -0.78 -15.54 -20.52
C ARG A 197 -0.81 -14.01 -20.40
N ALA A 198 -1.68 -13.45 -19.55
CA ALA A 198 -1.58 -12.03 -19.18
C ALA A 198 -0.19 -11.70 -18.61
N ASN A 199 0.32 -10.52 -18.96
CA ASN A 199 1.63 -10.04 -18.48
C ASN A 199 1.53 -9.62 -17.00
N PRO A 200 2.27 -10.25 -16.08
CA PRO A 200 2.22 -9.91 -14.65
C PRO A 200 2.93 -8.58 -14.30
N GLU A 201 3.59 -7.95 -15.27
CA GLU A 201 4.35 -6.71 -15.07
C GLU A 201 3.50 -5.45 -15.33
N ARG A 202 4.01 -4.30 -14.86
CA ARG A 202 3.38 -2.99 -15.04
C ARG A 202 3.29 -2.62 -16.53
N SER A 203 2.14 -2.15 -16.98
CA SER A 203 1.99 -1.51 -18.30
C SER A 203 2.64 -0.13 -18.36
N GLU A 204 3.16 0.27 -19.52
CA GLU A 204 3.83 1.56 -19.71
C GLU A 204 2.92 2.75 -19.39
N SER A 205 1.62 2.63 -19.70
CA SER A 205 0.61 3.65 -19.42
C SER A 205 0.23 3.74 -17.94
N SER A 206 0.48 2.70 -17.17
CA SER A 206 0.02 2.57 -15.79
C SER A 206 1.06 3.07 -14.79
N VAL A 207 0.59 3.70 -13.71
CA VAL A 207 1.46 4.15 -12.60
C VAL A 207 1.91 2.96 -11.76
N PHE A 208 1.01 1.99 -11.56
CA PHE A 208 1.17 0.84 -10.68
C PHE A 208 1.00 -0.45 -11.49
N GLY A 209 1.88 -1.43 -11.28
CA GLY A 209 1.69 -2.78 -11.84
C GLY A 209 0.75 -3.65 -11.00
N PRO A 210 0.41 -4.86 -11.46
CA PRO A 210 -0.48 -5.79 -10.75
C PRO A 210 -0.04 -6.06 -9.30
N ILE A 211 1.25 -6.32 -9.10
CA ILE A 211 1.84 -6.59 -7.78
C ILE A 211 1.71 -5.39 -6.82
N HIS A 212 1.76 -4.18 -7.36
CA HIS A 212 1.64 -2.93 -6.59
C HIS A 212 0.20 -2.72 -6.12
N TYR A 213 -0.78 -2.92 -7.00
CA TYR A 213 -2.20 -2.84 -6.63
C TYR A 213 -2.55 -3.87 -5.56
N ALA A 214 -2.11 -5.12 -5.73
CA ALA A 214 -2.36 -6.19 -4.75
C ALA A 214 -1.73 -5.87 -3.38
N ALA A 215 -0.48 -5.40 -3.37
CA ALA A 215 0.24 -5.05 -2.14
C ALA A 215 -0.37 -3.84 -1.41
N ARG A 216 -0.77 -2.80 -2.15
CA ARG A 216 -1.38 -1.58 -1.60
C ARG A 216 -2.77 -1.85 -1.01
N ALA A 217 -3.61 -2.57 -1.75
CA ALA A 217 -4.97 -2.90 -1.32
C ALA A 217 -5.00 -3.95 -0.19
N GLY A 218 -3.93 -4.73 -0.03
CA GLY A 218 -3.83 -5.77 1.00
C GLY A 218 -4.36 -7.13 0.55
N HIS A 219 -4.44 -7.39 -0.75
CA HIS A 219 -4.97 -8.63 -1.31
C HIS A 219 -3.90 -9.73 -1.32
N VAL A 220 -3.75 -10.39 -0.17
CA VAL A 220 -2.72 -11.40 0.11
C VAL A 220 -2.74 -12.56 -0.90
N GLU A 221 -3.91 -13.09 -1.25
CA GLU A 221 -4.01 -14.23 -2.17
C GLU A 221 -3.67 -13.86 -3.62
N VAL A 222 -4.16 -12.69 -4.08
CA VAL A 222 -3.78 -12.14 -5.39
C VAL A 222 -2.27 -11.93 -5.47
N LEU A 223 -1.68 -11.35 -4.42
CA LEU A 223 -0.25 -11.11 -4.35
C LEU A 223 0.54 -12.43 -4.40
N ARG A 224 0.08 -13.45 -3.67
CA ARG A 224 0.67 -14.79 -3.68
C ARG A 224 0.61 -15.42 -5.08
N LEU A 225 -0.54 -15.33 -5.77
CA LEU A 225 -0.71 -15.83 -7.13
C LEU A 225 0.22 -15.14 -8.13
N LEU A 226 0.32 -13.81 -8.08
CA LEU A 226 1.22 -13.04 -8.95
C LEU A 226 2.68 -13.44 -8.77
N LEU A 227 3.14 -13.57 -7.51
CA LEU A 227 4.49 -14.02 -7.18
C LEU A 227 4.76 -15.44 -7.67
N LEU A 228 3.79 -16.35 -7.49
CA LEU A 228 3.90 -17.74 -7.97
C LEU A 228 4.01 -17.82 -9.49
N LYS A 229 3.34 -16.91 -10.22
CA LYS A 229 3.35 -16.84 -11.69
C LYS A 229 4.51 -16.01 -12.25
N GLY A 230 5.48 -15.63 -11.42
CA GLY A 230 6.75 -15.04 -11.86
C GLY A 230 6.75 -13.51 -11.95
N ALA A 231 5.81 -12.82 -11.32
CA ALA A 231 5.87 -11.36 -11.18
C ALA A 231 7.16 -10.94 -10.45
N LYS A 232 7.83 -9.90 -10.96
CA LYS A 232 9.04 -9.37 -10.32
C LYS A 232 8.68 -8.72 -8.98
N VAL A 233 9.24 -9.28 -7.90
CA VAL A 233 9.01 -8.83 -6.52
C VAL A 233 9.43 -7.37 -6.33
N ASP A 234 10.58 -6.99 -6.92
CA ASP A 234 11.16 -5.64 -6.84
C ASP A 234 10.79 -4.77 -8.05
N ALA A 235 9.68 -5.08 -8.74
CA ALA A 235 9.16 -4.19 -9.78
C ALA A 235 8.96 -2.78 -9.22
N LEU A 236 9.22 -1.77 -10.05
CA LEU A 236 9.12 -0.36 -9.67
C LEU A 236 7.86 0.27 -10.27
N THR A 237 7.17 1.07 -9.47
CA THR A 237 6.17 2.02 -9.96
C THR A 237 6.82 3.14 -10.77
N ARG A 238 6.00 3.96 -11.43
CA ARG A 238 6.49 5.19 -12.08
C ARG A 238 7.19 6.15 -11.10
N ASP A 239 6.80 6.11 -9.83
CA ASP A 239 7.39 6.89 -8.73
C ASP A 239 8.57 6.16 -8.05
N GLY A 240 9.08 5.07 -8.62
CA GLY A 240 10.21 4.31 -8.09
C GLY A 240 9.94 3.58 -6.78
N ASN A 241 8.68 3.43 -6.36
CA ASN A 241 8.31 2.61 -5.21
C ASN A 241 8.28 1.13 -5.61
N THR A 242 8.67 0.24 -4.70
CA THR A 242 8.41 -1.20 -4.84
C THR A 242 7.08 -1.58 -4.21
N ALA A 243 6.58 -2.79 -4.49
CA ALA A 243 5.42 -3.35 -3.80
C ALA A 243 5.58 -3.34 -2.26
N LEU A 244 6.82 -3.51 -1.76
CA LEU A 244 7.10 -3.47 -0.32
C LEU A 244 6.93 -2.07 0.27
N HIS A 245 7.30 -1.00 -0.45
CA HIS A 245 7.05 0.38 -0.01
C HIS A 245 5.55 0.61 0.20
N LEU A 246 4.72 0.23 -0.77
CA LEU A 246 3.27 0.41 -0.72
C LEU A 246 2.60 -0.44 0.38
N ALA A 247 3.07 -1.67 0.57
CA ALA A 247 2.59 -2.52 1.66
C ALA A 247 2.91 -1.91 3.04
N VAL A 248 4.07 -1.28 3.19
CA VAL A 248 4.45 -0.59 4.44
C VAL A 248 3.63 0.68 4.66
N GLU A 249 3.48 1.51 3.63
CA GLU A 249 2.71 2.76 3.67
C GLU A 249 1.25 2.51 4.13
N GLU A 250 0.60 1.49 3.55
CA GLU A 250 -0.78 1.12 3.86
C GLU A 250 -0.91 0.12 5.04
N ARG A 251 0.19 -0.13 5.77
CA ARG A 251 0.25 -1.02 6.95
C ARG A 251 -0.22 -2.46 6.70
N ARG A 252 -0.01 -2.98 5.49
CA ARG A 252 -0.37 -4.34 5.07
C ARG A 252 0.70 -5.35 5.47
N ARG A 253 0.69 -5.74 6.75
CA ARG A 253 1.69 -6.63 7.38
C ARG A 253 1.83 -7.99 6.69
N ASP A 254 0.71 -8.61 6.30
CA ASP A 254 0.74 -9.94 5.68
C ASP A 254 1.31 -9.87 4.26
N CYS A 255 0.97 -8.84 3.50
CA CYS A 255 1.58 -8.57 2.20
C CYS A 255 3.09 -8.30 2.34
N ALA A 256 3.51 -7.48 3.30
CA ALA A 256 4.93 -7.24 3.56
C ALA A 256 5.68 -8.52 3.93
N ARG A 257 5.10 -9.38 4.77
CA ARG A 257 5.67 -10.68 5.13
C ARG A 257 5.82 -11.58 3.91
N LEU A 258 4.81 -11.66 3.05
CA LEU A 258 4.86 -12.44 1.81
C LEU A 258 5.94 -11.92 0.85
N LEU A 259 6.01 -10.61 0.64
CA LEU A 259 7.03 -9.99 -0.22
C LEU A 259 8.44 -10.30 0.29
N LEU A 260 8.69 -10.10 1.59
CA LEU A 260 9.97 -10.39 2.22
C LEU A 260 10.31 -11.89 2.19
N ALA A 261 9.32 -12.77 2.28
CA ALA A 261 9.52 -14.21 2.15
C ALA A 261 9.90 -14.62 0.71
N ASN A 262 9.46 -13.88 -0.29
CA ASN A 262 9.79 -14.08 -1.71
C ASN A 262 11.02 -13.27 -2.16
N GLY A 263 11.83 -12.76 -1.23
CA GLY A 263 13.10 -12.11 -1.53
C GLY A 263 13.02 -10.63 -1.90
N ALA A 264 11.95 -9.93 -1.50
CA ALA A 264 11.87 -8.48 -1.67
C ALA A 264 13.04 -7.77 -1.01
N ARG A 265 13.67 -6.85 -1.73
CA ARG A 265 14.78 -6.05 -1.21
C ARG A 265 14.30 -4.97 -0.26
N THR A 266 14.95 -4.87 0.90
CA THR A 266 14.62 -3.90 1.96
C THR A 266 15.40 -2.59 1.86
N ASP A 267 16.38 -2.51 0.96
CA ASP A 267 17.32 -1.39 0.80
C ASP A 267 17.00 -0.51 -0.42
N VAL A 268 16.03 -0.90 -1.24
CA VAL A 268 15.58 -0.09 -2.38
C VAL A 268 15.07 1.26 -1.88
N ARG A 269 15.49 2.32 -2.56
CA ARG A 269 15.12 3.70 -2.25
C ARG A 269 14.13 4.19 -3.29
N ASN A 270 13.03 4.80 -2.84
CA ASN A 270 12.10 5.45 -3.75
C ASN A 270 12.72 6.68 -4.42
N THR A 271 12.16 7.13 -5.55
CA THR A 271 12.77 8.26 -6.29
C THR A 271 12.40 9.62 -5.72
N ARG A 272 11.27 9.71 -4.99
CA ARG A 272 10.75 10.97 -4.45
C ARG A 272 11.60 11.51 -3.30
N GLU A 273 11.78 10.71 -2.26
CA GLU A 273 12.48 11.12 -1.02
C GLU A 273 13.78 10.32 -0.82
N GLY A 274 14.02 9.27 -1.60
CA GLY A 274 15.10 8.33 -1.35
C GLY A 274 14.87 7.46 -0.12
N ASP A 275 13.62 7.36 0.34
CA ASP A 275 13.24 6.57 1.50
C ASP A 275 13.28 5.08 1.17
N THR A 276 13.77 4.29 2.11
CA THR A 276 13.62 2.83 2.10
C THR A 276 12.30 2.43 2.77
N PRO A 277 11.83 1.17 2.64
CA PRO A 277 10.67 0.70 3.39
C PRO A 277 10.81 0.90 4.91
N LEU A 278 12.03 0.85 5.45
CA LEU A 278 12.28 1.11 6.86
C LEU A 278 12.07 2.59 7.24
N HIS A 279 12.41 3.55 6.37
CA HIS A 279 12.11 4.97 6.58
C HIS A 279 10.60 5.21 6.62
N MET A 280 9.85 4.60 5.69
CA MET A 280 8.38 4.71 5.67
C MET A 280 7.73 4.07 6.90
N ALA A 281 8.20 2.89 7.32
CA ALA A 281 7.74 2.24 8.54
C ALA A 281 8.01 3.09 9.79
N ALA A 282 9.18 3.74 9.83
CA ALA A 282 9.56 4.63 10.92
C ALA A 282 8.74 5.92 10.93
N SER A 283 8.49 6.52 9.76
CA SER A 283 7.68 7.72 9.58
C SER A 283 6.20 7.49 9.97
N THR A 284 5.67 6.31 9.67
CA THR A 284 4.28 5.93 10.01
C THR A 284 4.09 5.49 11.47
N GLY A 285 5.18 5.17 12.19
CA GLY A 285 5.11 4.71 13.57
C GLY A 285 4.78 3.23 13.76
N ASP A 286 4.85 2.38 12.72
CA ASP A 286 4.47 0.96 12.81
C ASP A 286 5.60 0.09 13.39
N ASP A 287 5.60 -0.07 14.71
CA ASP A 287 6.57 -0.89 15.47
C ASP A 287 6.68 -2.33 14.98
N HIS A 288 5.56 -2.93 14.57
CA HIS A 288 5.59 -4.31 14.10
C HIS A 288 6.25 -4.41 12.73
N MET A 289 6.01 -3.43 11.86
CA MET A 289 6.62 -3.37 10.54
C MET A 289 8.12 -3.09 10.64
N VAL A 290 8.53 -2.16 11.51
CA VAL A 290 9.95 -1.88 11.81
C VAL A 290 10.65 -3.14 12.29
N LYS A 291 10.09 -3.84 13.28
CA LYS A 291 10.65 -5.10 13.78
C LYS A 291 10.74 -6.18 12.70
N LEU A 292 9.71 -6.32 11.87
CA LEU A 292 9.69 -7.28 10.76
C LEU A 292 10.79 -6.98 9.74
N LEU A 293 10.93 -5.72 9.32
CA LEU A 293 11.93 -5.29 8.36
C LEU A 293 13.35 -5.49 8.91
N LEU A 294 13.60 -5.12 10.17
CA LEU A 294 14.89 -5.33 10.84
C LEU A 294 15.22 -6.82 10.99
N GLN A 295 14.23 -7.65 11.35
CA GLN A 295 14.39 -9.11 11.42
C GLN A 295 14.77 -9.71 10.06
N LYS A 296 14.30 -9.10 8.96
CA LYS A 296 14.62 -9.50 7.58
C LYS A 296 15.87 -8.82 7.02
N GLY A 297 16.66 -8.16 7.86
CA GLY A 297 17.96 -7.61 7.49
C GLY A 297 17.94 -6.20 6.90
N ALA A 298 16.85 -5.44 7.10
CA ALA A 298 16.81 -4.04 6.66
C ALA A 298 17.92 -3.22 7.33
N ASN A 299 18.68 -2.49 6.50
CA ASN A 299 19.75 -1.63 6.99
C ASN A 299 19.18 -0.31 7.52
N LYS A 300 19.35 -0.08 8.83
CA LYS A 300 18.92 1.12 9.56
C LYS A 300 19.82 2.34 9.38
N ASP A 301 21.03 2.14 8.89
CA ASP A 301 22.04 3.19 8.72
C ASP A 301 21.96 3.85 7.32
N VAL A 302 21.02 3.40 6.47
CA VAL A 302 20.75 4.02 5.16
C VAL A 302 20.21 5.43 5.37
N ARG A 303 20.67 6.37 4.55
CA ARG A 303 20.21 7.76 4.54
C ARG A 303 19.37 8.05 3.31
N ASN A 304 18.26 8.75 3.51
CA ASN A 304 17.40 9.24 2.42
C ASN A 304 18.02 10.47 1.72
N LEU A 305 17.30 11.11 0.78
CA LEU A 305 17.82 12.27 0.03
C LEU A 305 18.05 13.49 0.93
N GLN A 306 17.35 13.57 2.06
CA GLN A 306 17.55 14.60 3.08
C GLN A 306 18.71 14.27 4.05
N GLY A 307 19.40 13.14 3.84
CA GLY A 307 20.51 12.70 4.70
C GLY A 307 20.06 12.11 6.04
N LYS A 308 18.75 11.88 6.22
CA LYS A 308 18.11 11.36 7.42
C LYS A 308 18.07 9.83 7.40
N THR A 309 18.23 9.23 8.57
CA THR A 309 18.04 7.80 8.81
C THR A 309 16.60 7.49 9.20
N ALA A 310 16.23 6.21 9.24
CA ALA A 310 14.94 5.79 9.77
C ALA A 310 14.71 6.26 11.22
N TYR A 311 15.77 6.38 12.02
CA TYR A 311 15.67 6.95 13.38
C TYR A 311 15.27 8.43 13.35
N ASP A 312 15.94 9.23 12.53
CA ASP A 312 15.65 10.67 12.43
C ASP A 312 14.21 10.89 11.99
N MET A 313 13.71 10.07 11.06
CA MET A 313 12.30 10.07 10.65
C MET A 313 11.32 9.70 11.77
N ALA A 314 11.66 8.72 12.61
CA ALA A 314 10.85 8.38 13.77
C ALA A 314 10.87 9.52 14.82
N ALA A 315 12.02 10.18 15.00
CA ALA A 315 12.20 11.25 15.98
C ALA A 315 11.44 12.51 15.58
N GLU A 316 11.50 12.92 14.31
CA GLU A 316 10.77 14.08 13.79
C GLU A 316 9.25 13.90 13.87
N ASN A 317 8.76 12.68 13.66
CA ASN A 317 7.34 12.36 13.76
C ASN A 317 6.89 12.01 15.20
N GLY A 318 7.81 12.04 16.18
CA GLY A 318 7.50 11.83 17.59
C GLY A 318 7.19 10.37 17.98
N HIS A 319 7.62 9.40 17.17
CA HIS A 319 7.37 7.96 17.39
C HIS A 319 8.35 7.33 18.37
N ALA A 320 8.35 7.80 19.62
CA ALA A 320 9.29 7.36 20.66
C ALA A 320 9.28 5.85 20.92
N ARG A 321 8.17 5.15 20.63
CA ARG A 321 8.09 3.68 20.77
C ARG A 321 9.00 2.93 19.80
N LEU A 322 9.35 3.54 18.68
CA LEU A 322 10.22 2.95 17.67
C LEU A 322 11.70 3.09 18.00
N PHE A 323 12.04 3.98 18.93
CA PHE A 323 13.42 4.25 19.30
C PHE A 323 14.07 2.94 19.74
N ASP A 324 13.43 2.19 20.63
CA ASP A 324 13.93 0.88 21.07
C ASP A 324 14.25 -0.10 19.93
N ALA A 325 13.36 -0.16 18.93
CA ALA A 325 13.52 -1.07 17.80
C ALA A 325 14.58 -0.59 16.80
N LEU A 326 14.64 0.73 16.54
CA LEU A 326 15.52 1.30 15.51
C LEU A 326 16.97 1.41 15.98
N ARG A 327 17.24 1.69 17.26
CA ARG A 327 18.55 1.46 17.91
C ARG A 327 18.68 1.94 19.35
N LEU A 328 17.61 2.26 20.05
CA LEU A 328 17.74 2.99 21.29
C LEU A 328 17.64 2.09 22.49
N GLY A 329 18.65 2.19 23.33
CA GLY A 329 18.59 1.59 24.64
C GLY A 329 17.53 2.26 25.51
N ASP A 330 16.54 3.00 25.02
CA ASP A 330 15.65 3.84 25.84
C ASP A 330 15.04 3.07 27.00
N ASN A 331 14.43 1.90 26.75
CA ASN A 331 13.90 1.07 27.84
C ASN A 331 15.00 0.55 28.76
N LEU A 332 16.16 0.16 28.21
CA LEU A 332 17.32 -0.30 28.98
C LEU A 332 17.91 0.84 29.84
N CYS A 333 17.96 2.05 29.30
CA CYS A 333 18.43 3.30 29.86
C CYS A 333 17.46 3.81 30.94
N VAL A 334 16.14 3.71 30.71
CA VAL A 334 15.10 4.02 31.71
C VAL A 334 15.16 3.02 32.86
N ALA A 335 15.27 1.73 32.57
CA ALA A 335 15.43 0.68 33.59
C ALA A 335 16.72 0.90 34.40
N ALA A 336 17.83 1.20 33.72
CA ALA A 336 19.12 1.52 34.32
C ALA A 336 19.07 2.79 35.20
N ARG A 337 18.41 3.86 34.74
CA ARG A 337 18.17 5.10 35.51
C ARG A 337 17.39 4.84 36.80
N LYS A 338 16.39 3.96 36.74
CA LYS A 338 15.57 3.56 37.90
C LYS A 338 16.28 2.54 38.81
N GLY A 339 17.28 1.82 38.30
CA GLY A 339 17.97 0.75 39.01
C GLY A 339 17.21 -0.59 39.00
N GLU A 340 16.30 -0.80 38.04
CA GLU A 340 15.45 -1.99 37.98
C GLU A 340 16.21 -3.18 37.35
N VAL A 341 17.04 -3.86 38.14
CA VAL A 341 17.89 -4.97 37.65
C VAL A 341 17.11 -6.08 36.92
N ARG A 342 15.93 -6.43 37.44
CA ARG A 342 15.09 -7.49 36.83
C ARG A 342 14.59 -7.12 35.44
N THR A 343 14.28 -5.85 35.19
CA THR A 343 13.82 -5.40 33.87
C THR A 343 15.00 -5.29 32.91
N ILE A 344 16.16 -4.84 33.38
CA ILE A 344 17.43 -4.85 32.61
C ILE A 344 17.75 -6.26 32.10
N GLN A 345 17.71 -7.28 32.97
CA GLN A 345 18.00 -8.66 32.58
C GLN A 345 17.00 -9.18 31.54
N LYS A 346 15.69 -9.00 31.78
CA LYS A 346 14.65 -9.38 30.81
C LYS A 346 14.82 -8.71 29.46
N LEU A 347 15.15 -7.42 29.44
CA LEU A 347 15.35 -6.66 28.21
C LEU A 347 16.54 -7.22 27.41
N LEU A 348 17.66 -7.50 28.08
CA LEU A 348 18.83 -8.11 27.45
C LEU A 348 18.55 -9.54 26.94
N GLU A 349 17.79 -10.34 27.69
CA GLU A 349 17.33 -11.67 27.26
C GLU A 349 16.40 -11.60 26.03
N SER A 350 15.58 -10.55 25.94
CA SER A 350 14.71 -10.29 24.78
C SER A 350 15.44 -9.72 23.56
N GLY A 351 16.77 -9.58 23.63
CA GLY A 351 17.60 -9.12 22.52
C GLY A 351 17.83 -7.61 22.47
N ALA A 352 17.62 -6.88 23.57
CA ALA A 352 17.96 -5.46 23.64
C ALA A 352 19.46 -5.24 23.40
N SER A 353 19.80 -4.22 22.61
CA SER A 353 21.19 -3.83 22.37
C SER A 353 21.83 -3.30 23.65
N ILE A 354 22.81 -4.02 24.18
CA ILE A 354 23.50 -3.62 25.43
C ILE A 354 24.19 -2.25 25.34
N ASN A 355 24.75 -1.94 24.17
CA ASN A 355 25.36 -0.64 23.86
C ASN A 355 24.38 0.30 23.15
N GLY A 356 23.07 0.03 23.24
CA GLY A 356 22.03 0.94 22.75
C GLY A 356 22.12 2.30 23.47
N ARG A 357 21.90 3.38 22.71
CA ARG A 357 21.95 4.75 23.22
C ARG A 357 20.54 5.32 23.31
N ASP A 358 20.26 6.19 24.27
CA ASP A 358 18.98 6.88 24.34
C ASP A 358 18.95 8.13 23.43
N GLN A 359 17.83 8.84 23.41
CA GLN A 359 17.63 10.03 22.58
C GLN A 359 18.66 11.16 22.83
N HIS A 360 19.49 11.06 23.87
CA HIS A 360 20.56 11.99 24.20
C HIS A 360 21.95 11.40 23.93
N GLY A 361 22.02 10.29 23.21
CA GLY A 361 23.27 9.58 22.92
C GLY A 361 23.83 8.80 24.11
N TRP A 362 23.09 8.68 25.23
CA TRP A 362 23.59 8.05 26.45
C TRP A 362 23.33 6.54 26.46
N THR A 363 24.32 5.75 26.84
CA THR A 363 24.11 4.31 27.10
C THR A 363 23.42 4.08 28.46
N ALA A 364 22.93 2.86 28.67
CA ALA A 364 22.37 2.45 29.95
C ALA A 364 23.37 2.64 31.11
N LEU A 365 24.67 2.48 30.84
CA LEU A 365 25.73 2.70 31.84
C LEU A 365 25.84 4.18 32.22
N HIS A 366 25.72 5.13 31.28
CA HIS A 366 25.70 6.57 31.59
C HIS A 366 24.55 6.90 32.55
N ARG A 367 23.33 6.42 32.24
CA ARG A 367 22.14 6.66 33.07
C ARG A 367 22.23 6.05 34.46
N ALA A 368 22.70 4.80 34.56
CA ALA A 368 22.90 4.14 35.85
C ALA A 368 23.96 4.87 36.69
N SER A 369 25.06 5.29 36.05
CA SER A 369 26.18 5.94 36.71
C SER A 369 25.84 7.34 37.20
N PHE A 370 25.15 8.14 36.37
CA PHE A 370 24.64 9.47 36.74
C PHE A 370 23.61 9.45 37.89
N LYS A 371 22.90 8.32 38.08
CA LYS A 371 21.92 8.17 39.17
C LYS A 371 22.42 7.34 40.35
N GLY A 372 23.69 6.90 40.34
CA GLY A 372 24.27 6.12 41.42
C GLY A 372 23.62 4.73 41.59
N ARG A 373 23.09 4.14 40.52
CA ARG A 373 22.39 2.85 40.56
C ARG A 373 23.39 1.70 40.49
N MET A 374 24.13 1.52 41.58
CA MET A 374 25.23 0.56 41.68
C MET A 374 24.87 -0.88 41.24
N ASP A 375 23.70 -1.40 41.61
CA ASP A 375 23.28 -2.74 41.20
C ASP A 375 23.06 -2.86 39.69
N ALA A 376 22.51 -1.81 39.07
CA ALA A 376 22.35 -1.76 37.61
C ALA A 376 23.71 -1.62 36.91
N VAL A 377 24.62 -0.79 37.44
CA VAL A 377 26.00 -0.68 36.93
C VAL A 377 26.70 -2.03 36.94
N ARG A 378 26.64 -2.78 38.04
CA ARG A 378 27.22 -4.13 38.14
C ARG A 378 26.69 -5.06 37.05
N VAL A 379 25.37 -5.17 36.94
CA VAL A 379 24.73 -6.09 35.99
C VAL A 379 25.06 -5.73 34.54
N LEU A 380 25.06 -4.44 34.20
CA LEU A 380 25.41 -3.98 32.85
C LEU A 380 26.88 -4.31 32.50
N VAL A 381 27.81 -4.08 33.43
CA VAL A 381 29.23 -4.42 33.24
C VAL A 381 29.45 -5.93 33.15
N GLU A 382 28.77 -6.73 33.98
CA GLU A 382 28.82 -8.20 33.91
C GLU A 382 28.28 -8.74 32.57
N LYS A 383 27.31 -8.05 31.97
CA LYS A 383 26.75 -8.41 30.67
C LYS A 383 27.60 -7.94 29.49
N GLY A 384 28.73 -7.28 29.75
CA GLY A 384 29.69 -6.86 28.72
C GLY A 384 29.35 -5.55 28.03
N ILE A 385 28.72 -4.61 28.73
CA ILE A 385 28.55 -3.25 28.21
C ILE A 385 29.93 -2.59 28.01
N ASP A 386 30.06 -1.78 26.96
CA ASP A 386 31.26 -0.98 26.73
C ASP A 386 31.36 0.12 27.80
N VAL A 387 32.41 0.03 28.63
CA VAL A 387 32.61 0.89 29.81
C VAL A 387 33.08 2.30 29.39
N ASP A 388 33.80 2.40 28.27
CA ASP A 388 34.41 3.63 27.77
C ASP A 388 33.63 4.24 26.60
N ALA A 389 32.42 3.74 26.34
CA ALA A 389 31.51 4.32 25.37
C ALA A 389 31.33 5.82 25.64
N LYS A 390 31.50 6.63 24.60
CA LYS A 390 31.34 8.10 24.66
C LYS A 390 30.00 8.56 24.12
N ASP A 391 29.33 9.47 24.81
CA ASP A 391 28.16 10.19 24.29
C ASP A 391 28.55 11.25 23.23
N GLU A 392 27.59 12.07 22.80
CA GLU A 392 27.81 13.12 21.78
C GLU A 392 28.76 14.23 22.24
N ASP A 393 28.80 14.51 23.55
CA ASP A 393 29.69 15.50 24.16
C ASP A 393 31.04 14.88 24.59
N GLY A 394 31.26 13.59 24.30
CA GLY A 394 32.46 12.86 24.64
C GLY A 394 32.51 12.38 26.11
N TYR A 395 31.42 12.50 26.87
CA TYR A 395 31.32 11.98 28.23
C TYR A 395 31.32 10.46 28.22
N THR A 396 31.97 9.87 29.23
CA THR A 396 31.89 8.44 29.54
C THR A 396 31.09 8.24 30.83
N ALA A 397 30.73 7.00 31.14
CA ALA A 397 30.08 6.66 32.40
C ALA A 397 30.87 7.12 33.64
N LEU A 398 32.20 7.11 33.56
CA LEU A 398 33.08 7.59 34.63
C LEU A 398 32.95 9.11 34.86
N HIS A 399 32.85 9.90 33.79
CA HIS A 399 32.58 11.34 33.88
C HIS A 399 31.24 11.60 34.56
N CYS A 400 30.18 10.88 34.16
CA CYS A 400 28.85 11.03 34.75
C CYS A 400 28.82 10.67 36.26
N ALA A 401 29.53 9.62 36.66
CA ALA A 401 29.64 9.21 38.07
C ALA A 401 30.39 10.26 38.91
N ALA A 402 31.49 10.80 38.39
CA ALA A 402 32.28 11.83 39.04
C ALA A 402 31.51 13.15 39.17
N GLU A 403 30.80 13.57 38.11
CA GLU A 403 29.95 14.76 38.09
C GLU A 403 28.80 14.67 39.09
N SER A 404 28.20 13.49 39.23
CA SER A 404 27.06 13.27 40.13
C SER A 404 27.46 12.94 41.57
N GLY A 405 28.75 12.86 41.88
CA GLY A 405 29.25 12.60 43.22
C GLY A 405 29.12 11.14 43.69
N HIS A 406 28.98 10.18 42.77
CA HIS A 406 28.79 8.76 43.09
C HIS A 406 30.15 8.04 43.22
N ALA A 407 30.76 8.16 44.40
CA ALA A 407 32.09 7.61 44.69
C ALA A 407 32.16 6.08 44.57
N ASP A 408 31.11 5.38 44.98
CA ASP A 408 30.99 3.94 44.89
C ASP A 408 31.00 3.46 43.42
N VAL A 409 30.18 4.08 42.57
CA VAL A 409 30.15 3.80 41.12
C VAL A 409 31.49 4.12 40.49
N THR A 410 32.09 5.26 40.84
CA THR A 410 33.42 5.66 40.35
C THR A 410 34.47 4.60 40.69
N GLU A 411 34.52 4.15 41.94
CA GLU A 411 35.46 3.10 42.38
C GLU A 411 35.25 1.80 41.62
N PHE A 412 33.99 1.40 41.40
CA PHE A 412 33.67 0.19 40.66
C PHE A 412 34.10 0.27 39.20
N LEU A 413 33.82 1.38 38.50
CA LEU A 413 34.20 1.58 37.11
C LEU A 413 35.72 1.59 36.93
N VAL A 414 36.47 2.28 37.81
CA VAL A 414 37.95 2.28 37.81
C VAL A 414 38.50 0.86 38.00
N LYS A 415 37.96 0.10 38.95
CA LYS A 415 38.35 -1.32 39.16
C LYS A 415 38.05 -2.21 37.96
N LYS A 416 37.06 -1.85 37.15
CA LYS A 416 36.69 -2.57 35.92
C LYS A 416 37.46 -2.09 34.69
N GLY A 417 38.45 -1.22 34.87
CA GLY A 417 39.37 -0.80 33.81
C GLY A 417 38.85 0.36 32.95
N ALA A 418 37.89 1.15 33.44
CA ALA A 418 37.49 2.39 32.77
C ALA A 418 38.70 3.31 32.55
N ASP A 419 38.76 3.95 31.39
CA ASP A 419 39.82 4.92 31.06
C ASP A 419 39.71 6.17 31.95
N VAL A 420 40.59 6.25 32.94
CA VAL A 420 40.65 7.37 33.90
C VAL A 420 41.17 8.67 33.30
N GLU A 421 41.88 8.59 32.16
CA GLU A 421 42.41 9.74 31.41
C GLU A 421 41.53 10.11 30.21
N GLY A 422 40.39 9.43 30.05
CA GLY A 422 39.43 9.73 29.02
C GLY A 422 39.01 11.20 29.07
N ARG A 423 39.02 11.86 27.92
CA ARG A 423 38.63 13.28 27.78
C ARG A 423 37.29 13.44 27.07
N THR A 424 36.48 14.37 27.59
CA THR A 424 35.31 14.91 26.91
C THR A 424 35.69 15.72 25.67
N SER A 425 34.71 16.10 24.86
CA SER A 425 34.91 17.01 23.71
C SER A 425 35.54 18.36 24.10
N LYS A 426 35.35 18.80 25.35
CA LYS A 426 35.95 20.02 25.91
C LYS A 426 37.36 19.78 26.51
N GLY A 427 37.92 18.57 26.36
CA GLY A 427 39.24 18.21 26.86
C GLY A 427 39.30 17.94 28.36
N VAL A 428 38.15 17.86 29.04
CA VAL A 428 38.04 17.70 30.50
C VAL A 428 38.08 16.22 30.89
N THR A 429 38.83 15.88 31.94
CA THR A 429 38.88 14.53 32.53
C THR A 429 37.93 14.37 33.73
N ALA A 430 37.57 13.14 34.09
CA ALA A 430 36.77 12.85 35.27
C ALA A 430 37.42 13.40 36.57
N LEU A 431 38.75 13.42 36.65
CA LEU A 431 39.49 13.98 37.79
C LEU A 431 39.26 15.49 37.94
N GLN A 432 39.34 16.23 36.83
CA GLN A 432 39.10 17.68 36.82
C GLN A 432 37.67 18.02 37.22
N ILE A 433 36.69 17.22 36.79
CA ILE A 433 35.29 17.36 37.23
C ILE A 433 35.21 17.19 38.76
N ALA A 434 35.76 16.10 39.30
CA ALA A 434 35.74 15.82 40.74
C ALA A 434 36.44 16.90 41.57
N GLU A 435 37.57 17.45 41.10
CA GLU A 435 38.29 18.53 41.78
C GLU A 435 37.50 19.85 41.75
N SER A 436 36.87 20.18 40.61
CA SER A 436 36.05 21.39 40.46
C SER A 436 34.79 21.38 41.35
N LEU A 437 34.23 20.20 41.61
CA LEU A 437 33.09 19.99 42.51
C LEU A 437 33.49 19.67 43.97
N HIS A 438 34.79 19.69 44.27
CA HIS A 438 35.36 19.41 45.59
C HIS A 438 35.05 18.01 46.17
N TYR A 439 34.90 16.99 45.31
CA TYR A 439 34.67 15.61 45.72
C TYR A 439 35.96 14.86 46.10
N VAL A 440 36.50 15.16 47.28
CA VAL A 440 37.78 14.62 47.80
C VAL A 440 37.87 13.08 47.73
N GLY A 441 36.77 12.38 48.03
CA GLY A 441 36.71 10.91 47.95
C GLY A 441 36.90 10.40 46.53
N ILE A 442 36.24 11.02 45.56
CA ILE A 442 36.32 10.66 44.14
C ILE A 442 37.70 11.02 43.58
N THR A 443 38.24 12.18 43.95
CA THR A 443 39.60 12.57 43.59
C THR A 443 40.62 11.53 44.06
N ARG A 444 40.50 11.04 45.30
CA ARG A 444 41.38 9.95 45.80
C ARG A 444 41.22 8.66 45.01
N ILE A 445 39.99 8.26 44.68
CA ILE A 445 39.70 7.04 43.91
C ILE A 445 40.35 7.14 42.52
N LEU A 446 40.17 8.26 41.82
CA LEU A 446 40.72 8.47 40.48
C LEU A 446 42.26 8.53 40.49
N VAL A 447 42.87 9.25 41.43
CA VAL A 447 44.34 9.29 41.58
C VAL A 447 44.91 7.90 41.88
N ASN A 448 44.26 7.14 42.78
CA ASN A 448 44.66 5.77 43.06
C ASN A 448 44.44 4.83 41.86
N GLY A 449 43.49 5.18 40.98
CA GLY A 449 43.24 4.51 39.70
C GLY A 449 44.24 4.85 38.60
N GLY A 450 45.22 5.71 38.87
CA GLY A 450 46.24 6.12 37.91
C GLY A 450 46.02 7.47 37.25
N ALA A 451 45.00 8.25 37.66
CA ALA A 451 44.77 9.57 37.12
C ALA A 451 45.89 10.56 37.50
N THR A 452 46.42 11.25 36.52
CA THR A 452 47.51 12.21 36.64
C THR A 452 46.97 13.61 36.91
N ARG A 453 47.61 14.32 37.86
CA ARG A 453 47.33 15.74 38.08
C ARG A 453 48.12 16.56 37.08
N ASP A 454 47.50 16.87 35.94
CA ASP A 454 48.05 17.86 35.02
C ASP A 454 48.08 19.24 35.70
N ASN A 455 49.27 19.70 36.10
CA ASN A 455 49.52 21.00 36.74
C ASN A 455 49.40 22.21 35.77
N ASN A 456 48.86 22.04 34.56
CA ASN A 456 48.69 23.14 33.61
C ASN A 456 47.39 23.92 33.89
N LEU A 457 47.37 24.65 35.01
CA LEU A 457 46.34 25.61 35.41
C LEU A 457 46.38 26.95 34.64
N ASN A 458 47.17 27.06 33.57
CA ASN A 458 47.37 28.32 32.85
C ASN A 458 46.57 28.39 31.54
N GLN A 459 45.23 28.27 31.63
CA GLN A 459 44.31 28.90 30.65
C GLN A 459 42.83 28.92 31.03
N ILE A 460 42.46 28.81 32.31
CA ILE A 460 41.07 29.08 32.74
C ILE A 460 41.04 30.41 33.48
N ALA A 461 40.59 31.44 32.76
CA ALA A 461 40.33 32.75 33.33
C ALA A 461 39.18 32.69 34.35
N ALA A 462 39.51 32.91 35.63
CA ALA A 462 38.60 33.28 36.74
C ALA A 462 37.42 32.30 37.00
N PRO A 463 36.68 32.40 38.14
CA PRO A 463 35.64 31.43 38.47
C PRO A 463 34.39 31.72 37.63
N ALA A 464 34.41 31.29 36.38
CA ALA A 464 33.22 31.23 35.56
C ALA A 464 32.43 30.01 36.00
N VAL A 465 31.28 30.24 36.62
CA VAL A 465 30.18 29.27 36.72
C VAL A 465 30.08 28.57 35.38
N ILE A 466 30.45 27.28 35.34
CA ILE A 466 30.29 26.45 34.15
C ILE A 466 28.76 26.37 33.94
N PRO A 467 28.19 27.01 32.90
CA PRO A 467 26.76 27.02 32.71
C PRO A 467 26.37 25.63 32.21
N PHE A 468 25.73 24.83 33.08
CA PHE A 468 25.27 23.50 32.71
C PHE A 468 23.82 23.51 32.25
N GLY A 469 23.61 22.84 31.12
CA GLY A 469 22.37 22.20 30.67
C GLY A 469 21.07 22.99 30.84
N LYS A 470 20.65 23.70 29.79
CA LYS A 470 19.23 24.05 29.64
C LYS A 470 18.38 22.77 29.68
N ASN A 471 17.41 22.77 30.60
CA ASN A 471 16.20 21.93 30.65
C ASN A 471 16.39 20.41 30.76
N MET A 472 16.41 19.90 32.00
CA MET A 472 15.75 18.62 32.34
C MET A 472 15.29 18.62 33.80
N GLU A 473 14.21 19.38 34.08
CA GLU A 473 13.39 19.11 35.26
C GLU A 473 12.32 18.05 34.92
N ASP A 474 12.31 17.02 35.75
CA ASP A 474 11.44 15.85 35.71
C ASP A 474 9.98 16.28 36.03
N GLY A 475 9.06 15.98 35.12
CA GLY A 475 7.63 16.14 35.34
C GLY A 475 7.14 15.17 36.42
N SER A 476 7.20 15.59 37.68
CA SER A 476 6.52 14.90 38.78
C SER A 476 5.89 15.91 39.74
N LEU A 477 4.55 16.00 39.66
CA LEU A 477 3.70 16.74 40.58
C LEU A 477 3.84 16.15 42.00
N MET A 478 4.63 16.80 42.86
CA MET A 478 4.53 16.62 44.32
C MET A 478 3.78 17.80 44.94
N MET A 479 2.55 17.54 45.38
CA MET A 479 1.79 18.44 46.25
C MET A 479 2.59 18.72 47.53
N LYS A 480 2.94 19.99 47.75
CA LYS A 480 3.53 20.48 48.99
C LYS A 480 2.53 20.34 50.14
N LYS A 481 2.80 19.43 51.09
CA LYS A 481 2.23 19.48 52.44
C LYS A 481 2.86 20.67 53.18
N LYS A 482 2.12 21.76 53.32
CA LYS A 482 2.43 22.85 54.27
C LYS A 482 2.10 22.38 55.69
N LYS A 483 3.12 22.20 56.53
CA LYS A 483 2.97 22.16 57.99
C LYS A 483 2.72 23.59 58.48
N ILE A 484 1.54 23.84 59.03
CA ILE A 484 1.25 25.01 59.85
C ILE A 484 1.08 24.54 61.30
N SER A 485 1.68 25.31 62.20
CA SER A 485 1.78 25.09 63.64
C SER A 485 0.43 25.15 64.36
N ARG A 486 0.38 24.40 65.47
CA ARG A 486 -0.68 24.25 66.46
C ARG A 486 -1.40 25.55 66.87
N SER A 487 -2.73 25.46 67.01
CA SER A 487 -3.49 26.07 68.11
C SER A 487 -4.63 25.14 68.54
N ARG A 488 -4.77 24.96 69.85
CA ARG A 488 -5.78 24.15 70.56
C ARG A 488 -7.20 24.70 70.35
N VAL A 489 -8.22 23.83 70.51
CA VAL A 489 -9.33 23.92 71.50
C VAL A 489 -10.63 23.26 70.97
N VAL A 490 -11.00 22.17 71.63
CA VAL A 490 -12.35 21.72 72.11
C VAL A 490 -13.52 21.47 71.14
N ARG A 491 -14.01 20.23 71.27
CA ARG A 491 -15.32 19.65 70.91
C ARG A 491 -16.53 20.62 71.01
N GLY A 492 -17.40 20.56 70.01
CA GLY A 492 -18.78 21.03 70.06
C GLY A 492 -19.65 20.25 69.07
N ASN A 493 -20.78 19.75 69.56
CA ASN A 493 -21.72 18.80 68.95
C ASN A 493 -22.72 19.46 67.98
N ASN A 494 -23.40 18.60 67.21
CA ASN A 494 -24.80 18.66 66.74
C ASN A 494 -25.18 19.32 65.39
N ASN A 495 -25.68 18.41 64.53
CA ASN A 495 -27.02 18.38 63.89
C ASN A 495 -27.31 19.08 62.55
N ASN A 496 -27.85 18.23 61.66
CA ASN A 496 -28.97 18.47 60.73
C ASN A 496 -28.69 19.36 59.49
N PHE A 497 -29.21 19.12 58.28
CA PHE A 497 -30.41 18.42 57.81
C PHE A 497 -30.17 17.96 56.35
N ASP A 498 -30.44 16.69 56.04
CA ASP A 498 -30.70 16.19 54.69
C ASP A 498 -32.21 16.15 54.45
N ARG A 499 -32.70 16.74 53.35
CA ARG A 499 -33.96 16.35 52.70
C ARG A 499 -33.91 16.55 51.18
N SER A 500 -33.90 15.42 50.51
CA SER A 500 -34.28 15.17 49.12
C SER A 500 -35.71 15.64 48.81
N SER A 501 -35.92 16.27 47.65
CA SER A 501 -36.99 15.92 46.69
C SER A 501 -37.03 16.91 45.53
N THR A 502 -36.86 16.40 44.31
CA THR A 502 -37.40 17.02 43.08
C THR A 502 -37.89 15.90 42.16
N PRO A 503 -39.15 15.91 41.75
CA PRO A 503 -39.61 15.27 40.53
C PRO A 503 -39.89 16.32 39.46
N LEU A 504 -39.75 15.96 38.19
CA LEU A 504 -40.73 16.19 37.13
C LEU A 504 -40.11 15.97 35.74
N ALA A 505 -40.70 15.04 35.02
CA ALA A 505 -40.62 14.87 33.59
C ALA A 505 -41.44 15.95 32.89
N VAL A 506 -40.99 16.40 31.71
CA VAL A 506 -41.86 16.78 30.59
C VAL A 506 -41.10 16.55 29.27
N LEU A 507 -41.70 15.66 28.46
CA LEU A 507 -41.64 15.45 26.99
C LEU A 507 -40.29 15.17 26.31
#